data_AF-A0A8S9M9B4-F1
#
_entry.id   AF-A0A8S9M9B4-F1
#
_cell.length_a   1.000
_cell.length_b   1.000
_cell.length_c   1.000
_cell.angle_alpha   90.00
_cell.angle_beta   90.00
_cell.angle_gamma   90.00
#
_symmetry.space_group_name_H-M   'P 1'
#
loop_
_entity.id
_entity.type
_entity.pdbx_description
1 polymer ?
#
loop_
_entity_poly.entity_id
_entity_poly.type
_entity_poly.pdbx_seq_one_letter_code
_entity_poly.pdbx_strand_id
1 'polypeptide(L)' 'MTLLNLPPASPDIPSPLPRPQHVILNHLYMQKGKSGPSVVALGSTHRFLAKYVTVVLYKSLQR' A
#
# COMPACT_ATOMS: atom_id res chain seq x y z
N MET A 1 -5.98 9.75 0.83
CA MET A 1 -6.69 8.50 0.45
C MET A 1 -5.70 7.61 -0.30
N THR A 2 -5.49 6.36 0.13
CA THR A 2 -4.52 5.43 -0.48
C THR A 2 -5.27 4.41 -1.35
N LEU A 3 -4.66 3.90 -2.42
CA LEU A 3 -5.28 2.87 -3.26
C LEU A 3 -5.48 1.53 -2.52
N LEU A 4 -4.70 1.31 -1.45
CA LEU A 4 -4.77 0.10 -0.63
C LEU A 4 -6.03 0.02 0.24
N ASN A 5 -6.76 1.13 0.40
CA ASN A 5 -8.00 1.18 1.17
C ASN A 5 -9.26 0.97 0.30
N LEU A 6 -9.10 0.69 -0.99
CA LEU A 6 -10.22 0.45 -1.89
C LEU A 6 -10.70 -1.01 -1.78
N PRO A 7 -12.02 -1.25 -1.84
CA PRO A 7 -12.54 -2.61 -1.83
C PRO A 7 -12.05 -3.38 -3.07
N PRO A 8 -11.78 -4.68 -2.95
CA PRO A 8 -11.41 -5.51 -4.09
C PRO A 8 -12.58 -5.61 -5.08
N ALA A 9 -12.27 -5.69 -6.38
CA ALA A 9 -13.29 -5.80 -7.42
C ALA A 9 -14.03 -7.15 -7.40
N SER A 10 -13.38 -8.21 -6.94
CA SER A 10 -13.98 -9.52 -6.68
C SER A 10 -13.25 -10.21 -5.51
N PRO A 11 -13.95 -11.02 -4.71
CA PRO A 11 -13.36 -11.67 -3.53
C PRO A 11 -12.40 -12.81 -3.87
N ASP A 12 -12.51 -13.40 -5.06
CA ASP A 12 -11.79 -14.64 -5.43
C ASP A 12 -10.57 -14.39 -6.35
N ILE A 13 -10.36 -13.15 -6.79
CA ILE A 13 -9.25 -12.78 -7.67
C ILE A 13 -8.49 -11.65 -6.99
N PRO A 14 -7.15 -11.72 -6.85
CA PRO A 14 -6.34 -10.57 -6.47
C PRO A 14 -6.57 -9.46 -7.50
N SER A 15 -7.49 -8.54 -7.21
CA SER A 15 -7.86 -7.52 -8.18
C SER A 15 -6.67 -6.59 -8.39
N PRO A 16 -6.27 -6.31 -9.65
CA PRO A 16 -5.26 -5.31 -9.92
C PRO A 16 -5.65 -3.98 -9.26
N LEU A 17 -4.70 -3.32 -8.60
CA LEU A 17 -4.93 -1.98 -8.07
C LEU A 17 -5.30 -1.03 -9.22
N PRO A 18 -6.26 -0.10 -9.01
CA PRO A 18 -6.59 0.88 -10.02
C PRO A 18 -5.39 1.79 -10.32
N ARG A 19 -5.41 2.45 -11.48
CA ARG A 19 -4.34 3.38 -11.87
C ARG A 19 -4.22 4.50 -10.82
N PRO A 20 -3.04 4.72 -10.21
CA PRO A 20 -2.82 5.82 -9.27
C PRO A 20 -2.90 7.17 -9.96
N GLN A 21 -3.38 8.18 -9.24
CA GLN A 21 -3.15 9.57 -9.60
C GLN A 21 -1.65 9.86 -9.50
N HIS A 22 -1.11 10.67 -10.42
CA HIS A 22 0.33 10.95 -10.42
C HIS A 22 0.81 11.64 -9.13
N VAL A 23 -0.07 12.42 -8.49
CA VAL A 23 0.21 13.16 -7.25
C VAL A 23 0.43 12.23 -6.05
N ILE A 24 -0.03 10.98 -6.09
CA ILE A 24 0.15 10.04 -4.97
C ILE A 24 1.39 9.15 -5.12
N LEU A 25 2.13 9.28 -6.24
CA LEU A 25 3.36 8.52 -6.46
C LEU A 25 4.48 8.99 -5.54
N ASN A 26 5.34 8.07 -5.13
CA ASN A 26 6.49 8.33 -4.25
C ASN A 26 6.14 8.88 -2.86
N HIS A 27 4.87 8.86 -2.47
CA HIS A 27 4.45 9.15 -1.10
C HIS A 27 4.55 7.89 -0.24
N LEU A 28 4.97 8.07 1.02
CA LEU A 28 5.01 7.03 2.03
C LEU A 28 3.71 7.03 2.83
N TYR A 29 3.08 5.87 2.90
CA TYR A 29 1.90 5.63 3.72
C TYR A 29 2.26 4.68 4.86
N MET A 30 1.65 4.87 6.02
CA MET A 30 1.81 4.00 7.17
C MET A 30 0.44 3.57 7.65
N GLN A 31 0.25 2.26 7.85
CA GLN A 31 -0.96 1.75 8.46
C GLN A 31 -0.93 2.06 9.96
N LYS A 32 -1.86 2.88 10.44
CA LYS A 32 -2.05 3.13 11.87
C LYS A 32 -2.78 1.93 12.48
N GLY A 33 -2.05 1.05 13.15
CA GLY A 33 -2.61 -0.10 13.85
C GLY A 33 -3.48 0.29 15.05
N LYS A 34 -4.47 -0.56 15.37
CA LYS A 34 -5.14 -0.56 16.67
C LYS A 34 -4.26 -1.38 17.63
N SER A 35 -3.62 -0.73 18.59
CA SER A 35 -2.94 -1.32 19.77
C SER A 35 -2.48 -2.79 19.63
N GLY A 36 -1.29 -3.02 19.06
CA GLY A 36 -0.51 -4.27 19.07
C GLY A 36 -0.21 -4.86 17.67
N PRO A 37 0.72 -5.83 17.50
CA PRO A 37 2.05 -6.00 18.11
C PRO A 37 3.09 -5.07 17.44
N SER A 38 4.38 -5.22 17.74
CA SER A 38 5.49 -4.36 17.32
C SER A 38 5.82 -4.42 15.81
N VAL A 39 4.84 -4.37 14.90
CA VAL A 39 5.04 -4.45 13.44
C VAL A 39 4.36 -3.25 12.79
N VAL A 40 5.08 -2.58 11.89
CA VAL A 40 4.53 -1.51 11.05
C VAL A 40 4.42 -1.99 9.62
N ALA A 41 3.33 -1.58 8.96
CA ALA A 41 3.15 -1.71 7.53
C ALA A 41 3.38 -0.34 6.87
N LEU A 42 4.36 -0.28 5.98
CA LEU A 42 4.72 0.90 5.20
C LEU A 42 4.40 0.63 3.72
N GLY A 43 3.65 1.52 3.09
CA GLY A 43 3.24 1.41 1.69
C GLY A 43 3.76 2.56 0.84
N SER A 44 4.17 2.28 -0.39
CA SER A 44 4.46 3.33 -1.38
C SER A 44 4.23 2.85 -2.80
N THR A 45 3.81 3.75 -3.68
CA THR A 45 3.56 3.46 -5.09
C THR A 45 4.59 4.17 -5.96
N HIS A 46 5.30 3.41 -6.79
CA HIS A 46 6.29 3.90 -7.74
C HIS A 46 5.89 3.59 -9.18
N ARG A 47 6.36 4.42 -10.11
CA ARG A 47 6.22 4.16 -11.55
C ARG A 47 7.47 3.44 -12.05
N PHE A 48 7.30 2.28 -12.67
CA PHE A 48 8.34 1.53 -13.37
C PHE A 48 7.97 1.45 -14.86
N LEU A 49 8.68 2.20 -15.69
CA LEU A 49 8.35 2.41 -17.11
C LEU A 49 6.90 2.93 -17.29
N ALA A 50 6.05 2.15 -17.96
CA ALA A 50 4.64 2.47 -18.19
C ALA A 50 3.69 1.84 -17.15
N LYS A 51 4.22 1.15 -16.12
CA LYS A 51 3.44 0.46 -15.08
C LYS A 51 3.65 1.09 -13.71
N TYR A 52 2.73 0.78 -12.81
CA TYR A 52 2.76 1.24 -11.42
C TYR A 52 2.92 0.03 -10.50
N VAL A 53 3.80 0.14 -9.53
CA VAL A 53 4.07 -0.91 -8.54
C VAL A 53 3.83 -0.31 -7.16
N THR A 54 2.92 -0.91 -6.41
CA THR A 54 2.70 -0.58 -5.00
C THR A 54 3.41 -1.62 -4.15
N VAL A 55 4.36 -1.17 -3.35
CA VAL A 55 5.13 -2.01 -2.43
C VAL A 55 4.58 -1.82 -1.02
N VAL A 56 4.43 -2.91 -0.28
CA VAL A 56 4.13 -2.90 1.15
C VAL A 56 5.24 -3.62 1.90
N LEU A 57 5.95 -2.89 2.75
CA LEU A 57 6.98 -3.44 3.64
C LEU A 57 6.37 -3.63 5.03
N TYR A 58 6.41 -4.88 5.50
CA TYR A 58 6.13 -5.21 6.89
C TYR A 58 7.45 -5.29 7.65
N LYS A 59 7.61 -4.44 8.66
CA LYS A 59 8.84 -4.38 9.45
C LYS A 59 8.50 -4.47 10.93
N SER A 60 9.16 -5.40 11.62
CA SER A 60 9.15 -5.41 13.09
C SER A 60 9.90 -4.20 13.62
N LEU A 61 9.26 -3.46 14.52
CA LEU A 61 9.89 -2.48 15.39
C LEU A 61 10.44 -3.26 16.57
N GLN A 62 11.75 -3.23 16.78
CA GLN A 62 12.28 -3.64 18.08
C GLN A 62 11.95 -2.54 19.09
N ARG A 63 11.60 -2.93 20.31
CA ARG A 63 11.30 -2.00 21.39
C ARG A 63 12.57 -1.43 21.99
#